data_AF-A0A2D6A8P1-F1
#
_entry.id   AF-A0A2D6A8P1-F1
#
_cell.length_a   1.000
_cell.length_b   1.000
_cell.length_c   1.000
_cell.angle_alpha   90.00
_cell.angle_beta   90.00
_cell.angle_gamma   90.00
#
_symmetry.space_group_name_H-M   'P 1'
#
loop_
_entity.id
_entity.type
_entity.pdbx_description
1 polymer ?
#
loop_
_entity_poly.entity_id
_entity_poly.type
_entity_poly.pdbx_seq_one_letter_code
_entity_poly.pdbx_strand_id
1 'polypeptide(L)'
;MNLHAFALRASFGVAVLASPTPLSAQLRERADMTPLTETQRIQHVLSRFAFGATPGQIEVVRKMGLDAWFEKQLEAGFREPYELSEKLRQLETLELSSQDLLANYNPPNPGRRGTPKERRDYRMLRSLPRGQLRDAIVWRAALSANQLREVMTDFWRNHFNVDLNKGLCRYYAVDYEREALRKNVFGDFGTMLEATAKHPAMLVYLDNALSRRPPSKQDLKEVERKPRRRTGSRE
;
A
#
# COMPACT_ATOMS: atom_id res chain seq x y z
N MET A 1 -58.69 33.17 -59.14
CA MET A 1 -58.70 32.12 -58.11
C MET A 1 -57.39 31.34 -58.27
N ASN A 2 -56.51 31.41 -57.25
CA ASN A 2 -55.38 30.53 -56.89
C ASN A 2 -54.49 29.96 -58.04
N LEU A 3 -53.16 30.07 -58.08
CA LEU A 3 -52.16 29.72 -57.07
C LEU A 3 -50.75 30.06 -57.61
N HIS A 4 -49.79 30.30 -56.70
CA HIS A 4 -48.35 30.54 -56.91
C HIS A 4 -47.60 29.40 -57.63
N ALA A 5 -46.48 29.71 -58.30
CA ALA A 5 -45.20 29.00 -58.12
C ALA A 5 -44.01 29.72 -58.81
N PHE A 6 -43.04 30.12 -57.98
CA PHE A 6 -41.68 30.57 -58.31
C PHE A 6 -40.75 29.37 -58.07
N ALA A 7 -39.76 29.10 -58.93
CA ALA A 7 -38.51 28.39 -58.59
C ALA A 7 -37.67 28.16 -59.86
N LEU A 8 -36.34 28.05 -59.84
CA LEU A 8 -35.26 28.55 -58.99
C LEU A 8 -33.98 28.17 -59.78
N ARG A 9 -32.99 29.05 -59.85
CA ARG A 9 -31.70 28.81 -60.53
C ARG A 9 -30.86 27.77 -59.78
N ALA A 10 -30.21 26.89 -60.55
CA ALA A 10 -29.25 25.91 -60.08
C ALA A 10 -28.03 26.58 -59.40
N SER A 11 -27.61 26.04 -58.25
CA SER A 11 -26.34 26.36 -57.59
C SER A 11 -25.55 25.07 -57.42
N PHE A 12 -24.38 24.99 -58.04
CA PHE A 12 -23.38 23.95 -57.80
C PHE A 12 -22.61 24.30 -56.52
N GLY A 13 -22.73 23.46 -55.48
CA GLY A 13 -21.91 23.55 -54.28
C GLY A 13 -20.58 22.81 -54.47
N VAL A 14 -19.47 23.50 -54.25
CA VAL A 14 -18.14 22.90 -54.11
C VAL A 14 -18.00 22.43 -52.67
N ALA A 15 -17.94 21.10 -52.47
CA ALA A 15 -17.64 20.50 -51.18
C ALA A 15 -16.11 20.52 -50.94
N VAL A 16 -15.66 21.37 -50.02
CA VAL A 16 -14.29 21.29 -49.48
C VAL A 16 -14.25 20.10 -48.52
N LEU A 17 -13.62 19.01 -48.94
CA LEU A 17 -13.31 17.87 -48.08
C LEU A 17 -12.13 18.22 -47.17
N ALA A 18 -12.41 18.77 -46.00
CA ALA A 18 -11.44 18.84 -44.92
C ALA A 18 -11.26 17.43 -44.34
N SER A 19 -10.19 16.75 -44.74
CA SER A 19 -9.78 15.48 -44.16
C SER A 19 -9.49 15.68 -42.67
N PRO A 20 -10.09 14.93 -41.73
CA PRO A 20 -9.70 15.00 -40.33
C PRO A 20 -8.30 14.42 -40.19
N THR A 21 -7.32 15.25 -39.87
CA THR A 21 -5.99 14.80 -39.48
C THR A 21 -6.16 13.79 -38.33
N PRO A 22 -5.64 12.56 -38.44
CA PRO A 22 -5.85 11.57 -37.39
C PRO A 22 -5.24 12.08 -36.08
N LEU A 23 -5.94 11.90 -34.97
CA LEU A 23 -5.51 12.32 -33.62
C LEU A 23 -4.09 11.80 -33.29
N SER A 24 -3.70 10.67 -33.86
CA SER A 24 -2.34 10.10 -33.75
C SER A 24 -1.24 10.96 -34.36
N ALA A 25 -1.54 11.77 -35.38
CA ALA A 25 -0.60 12.74 -35.96
C ALA A 25 -0.50 14.00 -35.08
N GLN A 26 -1.62 14.46 -34.51
CA GLN A 26 -1.65 15.59 -33.56
C GLN A 26 -0.97 15.26 -32.21
N LEU A 27 -1.02 14.00 -31.78
CA LEU A 27 -0.33 13.53 -30.57
C LEU A 27 1.18 13.34 -30.80
N ARG A 28 1.62 13.07 -32.03
CA ARG A 28 3.05 12.98 -32.40
C ARG A 28 3.73 14.36 -32.46
N GLU A 29 2.98 15.41 -32.74
CA GLU A 29 3.49 16.79 -32.85
C GLU A 29 3.69 17.48 -31.48
N ARG A 30 3.25 16.87 -30.37
CA ARG A 30 3.27 17.46 -29.02
C ARG A 30 4.25 16.84 -28.01
N ALA A 31 5.14 15.97 -28.44
CA ALA A 31 6.33 15.66 -27.66
C ALA A 31 7.44 16.61 -28.12
N ASP A 32 7.38 17.85 -27.65
CA ASP A 32 8.50 18.79 -27.80
C ASP A 32 9.68 18.18 -27.02
N MET A 33 10.59 17.52 -27.73
CA MET A 33 11.74 16.78 -27.18
C MET A 33 12.83 17.75 -26.70
N THR A 34 12.44 18.86 -26.08
CA THR A 34 13.38 19.77 -25.42
C THR A 34 14.01 19.03 -24.24
N PRO A 35 15.36 18.93 -24.19
CA PRO A 35 16.02 18.30 -23.06
C PRO A 35 15.62 18.99 -21.76
N LEU A 36 15.29 18.20 -20.73
CA LEU A 36 14.94 18.73 -19.43
C LEU A 36 16.10 19.59 -18.89
N THR A 37 15.75 20.79 -18.43
CA THR A 37 16.66 21.63 -17.63
C THR A 37 17.12 20.88 -16.38
N GLU A 38 18.24 21.28 -15.78
CA GLU A 38 18.76 20.63 -14.57
C GLU A 38 17.71 20.58 -13.45
N THR A 39 17.03 21.70 -13.17
CA THR A 39 15.94 21.77 -12.19
C THR A 39 14.81 20.79 -12.51
N GLN A 40 14.39 20.69 -13.77
CA GLN A 40 13.34 19.76 -14.19
C GLN A 40 13.78 18.30 -14.03
N ARG A 41 15.06 17.98 -14.31
CA ARG A 41 15.60 16.63 -14.08
C ARG A 41 15.59 16.27 -12.60
N ILE A 42 16.07 17.18 -11.73
CA ILE A 42 16.07 16.98 -10.28
C ILE A 42 14.64 16.77 -9.78
N GLN A 43 13.71 17.64 -10.19
CA GLN A 43 12.31 17.52 -9.81
C GLN A 43 11.69 16.21 -10.30
N HIS A 44 11.99 15.79 -11.54
CA HIS A 44 11.51 14.51 -12.07
C HIS A 44 12.01 13.33 -11.24
N VAL A 45 13.29 13.29 -10.90
CA VAL A 45 13.87 12.23 -10.06
C VAL A 45 13.25 12.23 -8.67
N LEU A 46 13.11 13.40 -8.02
CA LEU A 46 12.46 13.50 -6.71
C LEU A 46 10.98 13.08 -6.75
N SER A 47 10.27 13.30 -7.86
CA SER A 47 8.91 12.80 -8.04
C SER A 47 8.83 11.29 -8.29
N ARG A 48 9.90 10.66 -8.76
CA ARG A 48 9.94 9.21 -9.04
C ARG A 48 10.48 8.37 -7.89
N PHE A 49 11.43 8.92 -7.15
CA PHE A 49 12.22 8.22 -6.15
C PHE A 49 12.06 8.80 -4.73
N ALA A 50 11.17 9.77 -4.56
CA ALA A 50 10.72 10.29 -3.27
C ALA A 50 9.22 10.65 -3.37
N PHE A 51 8.62 11.11 -2.26
CA PHE A 51 7.25 11.61 -2.25
C PHE A 51 7.10 13.04 -2.83
N GLY A 52 8.10 13.48 -3.62
CA GLY A 52 8.22 14.84 -4.14
C GLY A 52 9.31 15.65 -3.46
N ALA A 53 9.60 16.82 -4.03
CA ALA A 53 10.64 17.72 -3.53
C ALA A 53 10.12 18.55 -2.34
N THR A 54 10.85 18.52 -1.21
CA THR A 54 10.60 19.43 -0.09
C THR A 54 11.23 20.82 -0.34
N PRO A 55 10.79 21.88 0.38
CA PRO A 55 11.37 23.20 0.23
C PRO A 55 12.90 23.19 0.40
N GLY A 56 13.62 23.69 -0.61
CA GLY A 56 15.09 23.72 -0.61
C GLY A 56 15.77 22.43 -1.04
N GLN A 57 15.07 21.30 -1.19
CA GLN A 57 15.68 20.01 -1.56
C GLN A 57 16.29 20.03 -2.96
N ILE A 58 15.65 20.72 -3.91
CA ILE A 58 16.19 20.88 -5.28
C ILE A 58 17.57 21.53 -5.22
N GLU A 59 17.75 22.55 -4.38
CA GLU A 59 19.03 23.25 -4.25
C GLU A 59 20.09 22.35 -3.60
N VAL A 60 19.70 21.56 -2.60
CA VAL A 60 20.59 20.58 -1.96
C VAL A 60 21.06 19.54 -2.99
N VAL A 61 20.14 18.98 -3.78
CA VAL A 61 20.46 17.99 -4.81
C VAL A 61 21.32 18.61 -5.91
N ARG A 62 21.03 19.84 -6.32
CA ARG A 62 21.84 20.58 -7.30
C ARG A 62 23.28 20.76 -6.85
N LYS A 63 23.49 21.13 -5.58
CA LYS A 63 24.84 21.26 -5.00
C LYS A 63 25.55 19.93 -4.82
N MET A 64 24.82 18.87 -4.46
CA MET A 64 25.37 17.53 -4.23
C MET A 64 25.68 16.79 -5.53
N GLY A 65 24.93 17.06 -6.59
CA GLY A 65 24.84 16.22 -7.77
C GLY A 65 23.77 15.15 -7.61
N LEU A 66 23.04 14.88 -8.70
CA LEU A 66 21.91 13.94 -8.72
C LEU A 66 22.34 12.51 -8.43
N ASP A 67 23.42 12.05 -9.06
CA ASP A 67 23.94 10.69 -8.91
C ASP A 67 24.43 10.45 -7.48
N ALA A 68 25.19 11.40 -6.92
CA ALA A 68 25.66 11.32 -5.54
C ALA A 68 24.50 11.36 -4.52
N TRP A 69 23.43 12.09 -4.81
CA TRP A 69 22.22 12.05 -3.99
C TRP A 69 21.56 10.67 -4.05
N PHE A 70 21.43 10.09 -5.25
CA PHE A 70 20.78 8.78 -5.44
C PHE A 70 21.58 7.64 -4.80
N GLU A 71 22.90 7.61 -4.97
CA GLU A 71 23.75 6.61 -4.32
C GLU A 71 23.63 6.67 -2.79
N LYS A 72 23.62 7.88 -2.21
CA LYS A 72 23.37 8.02 -0.77
C LYS A 72 22.03 7.43 -0.35
N GLN A 73 20.97 7.63 -1.14
CA GLN A 73 19.65 7.04 -0.89
C GLN A 73 19.70 5.51 -0.84
N LEU A 74 20.43 4.87 -1.78
CA LEU A 74 20.62 3.42 -1.85
C LEU A 74 21.45 2.86 -0.68
N GLU A 75 22.53 3.55 -0.29
CA GLU A 75 23.41 3.12 0.81
C GLU A 75 22.70 2.94 2.16
N ALA A 76 21.52 3.54 2.32
CA ALA A 76 20.68 3.34 3.49
C ALA A 76 21.30 3.75 4.84
N GLY A 77 22.41 4.49 4.85
CA GLY A 77 23.14 4.90 6.06
C GLY A 77 22.63 6.14 6.79
N PHE A 78 21.46 6.69 6.43
CA PHE A 78 20.97 7.92 7.07
C PHE A 78 20.59 7.71 8.52
N ARG A 79 21.02 8.66 9.36
CA ARG A 79 20.37 8.90 10.64
C ARG A 79 19.06 9.63 10.39
N GLU A 80 17.97 9.10 10.95
CA GLU A 80 16.67 9.76 10.85
C GLU A 80 16.71 11.13 11.56
N PRO A 81 16.02 12.15 11.03
CA PRO A 81 15.91 13.45 11.70
C PRO A 81 15.37 13.30 13.12
N TYR A 82 15.80 14.21 14.02
CA TYR A 82 15.39 14.20 15.42
C TYR A 82 13.86 14.20 15.57
N GLU A 83 13.17 15.04 14.79
CA GLU A 83 11.71 15.12 14.82
C GLU A 83 11.05 13.77 14.50
N LEU A 84 11.49 13.09 13.43
CA LEU A 84 10.96 11.77 13.07
C LEU A 84 11.26 10.74 14.16
N SER A 85 12.49 10.74 14.67
CA SER A 85 12.92 9.82 15.73
C SER A 85 12.07 9.96 17.00
N GLU A 86 11.80 11.21 17.42
CA GLU A 86 10.96 11.50 18.57
C GLU A 86 9.51 11.07 18.38
N LYS A 87 8.94 11.31 17.19
CA LYS A 87 7.59 10.87 16.86
C LYS A 87 7.49 9.34 16.90
N LEU A 88 8.41 8.64 16.24
CA LEU A 88 8.42 7.17 16.19
C LEU A 88 8.60 6.55 17.59
N ARG A 89 9.40 7.17 18.46
CA ARG A 89 9.60 6.71 19.85
C ARG A 89 8.31 6.70 20.68
N GLN A 90 7.33 7.53 20.33
CA GLN A 90 6.01 7.56 20.99
C GLN A 90 5.09 6.43 20.53
N LEU A 91 5.46 5.69 19.48
CA LEU A 91 4.67 4.59 18.91
C LEU A 91 5.15 3.27 19.50
N GLU A 92 4.75 3.01 20.74
CA GLU A 92 5.16 1.85 21.55
C GLU A 92 5.01 0.49 20.84
N THR A 93 4.02 0.36 19.95
CA THR A 93 3.75 -0.92 19.27
C THR A 93 4.79 -1.29 18.21
N LEU A 94 5.55 -0.32 17.68
CA LEU A 94 6.45 -0.55 16.54
C LEU A 94 7.62 -1.49 16.85
N GLU A 95 8.07 -1.49 18.11
CA GLU A 95 9.21 -2.29 18.57
C GLU A 95 8.78 -3.63 19.19
N LEU A 96 7.47 -3.88 19.27
CA LEU A 96 6.95 -5.12 19.83
C LEU A 96 7.03 -6.27 18.82
N SER A 97 7.22 -7.48 19.35
CA SER A 97 7.13 -8.70 18.58
C SER A 97 5.66 -9.02 18.23
N SER A 98 5.45 -9.85 17.21
CA SER A 98 4.13 -10.42 16.90
C SER A 98 3.45 -11.07 18.11
N GLN A 99 4.23 -11.71 19.01
CA GLN A 99 3.71 -12.36 20.22
C GLN A 99 3.25 -11.33 21.26
N ASP A 100 4.05 -10.31 21.52
CA ASP A 100 3.72 -9.26 22.49
C ASP A 100 2.52 -8.43 22.03
N LEU A 101 2.43 -8.16 20.72
CA LEU A 101 1.27 -7.47 20.13
C LEU A 101 -0.02 -8.26 20.34
N LEU A 102 0.03 -9.57 20.16
CA LEU A 102 -1.12 -10.42 20.39
C LEU A 102 -1.48 -10.50 21.89
N ALA A 103 -0.49 -10.67 22.76
CA ALA A 103 -0.70 -10.77 24.20
C ALA A 103 -1.28 -9.48 24.80
N ASN A 104 -0.76 -8.33 24.39
CA ASN A 104 -1.06 -7.04 25.03
C ASN A 104 -2.23 -6.29 24.36
N TYR A 105 -2.48 -6.53 23.06
CA TYR A 105 -3.46 -5.75 22.29
C TYR A 105 -4.62 -6.59 21.71
N ASN A 106 -4.72 -7.88 22.03
CA ASN A 106 -5.86 -8.73 21.70
C ASN A 106 -6.59 -9.27 22.95
N PRO A 107 -7.17 -8.39 23.79
CA PRO A 107 -7.91 -8.82 24.97
C PRO A 107 -9.17 -9.62 24.60
N PRO A 108 -9.72 -10.43 25.53
CA PRO A 108 -11.00 -11.09 25.35
C PRO A 108 -12.12 -10.10 25.01
N ASN A 109 -13.01 -10.47 24.09
CA ASN A 109 -14.12 -9.61 23.69
C ASN A 109 -15.18 -9.55 24.83
N PRO A 110 -15.48 -8.37 25.40
CA PRO A 110 -16.49 -8.22 26.45
C PRO A 110 -17.92 -8.57 26.00
N GLY A 111 -18.16 -8.62 24.68
CA GLY A 111 -19.44 -9.02 24.10
C GLY A 111 -20.61 -8.16 24.56
N ARG A 112 -21.82 -8.75 24.60
CA ARG A 112 -23.04 -8.07 25.06
C ARG A 112 -23.06 -7.85 26.58
N ARG A 113 -22.30 -8.66 27.33
CA ARG A 113 -22.28 -8.65 28.80
C ARG A 113 -21.42 -7.52 29.38
N GLY A 114 -20.39 -7.06 28.67
CA GLY A 114 -19.57 -5.95 29.15
C GLY A 114 -20.24 -4.59 29.05
N THR A 115 -19.77 -3.66 29.87
CA THR A 115 -20.24 -2.27 29.96
C THR A 115 -19.92 -1.47 28.69
N PRO A 116 -20.61 -0.34 28.44
CA PRO A 116 -20.25 0.57 27.35
C PRO A 116 -18.79 1.04 27.39
N LYS A 117 -18.23 1.25 28.59
CA LYS A 117 -16.83 1.65 28.79
C LYS A 117 -15.88 0.54 28.39
N GLU A 118 -16.07 -0.68 28.90
CA GLU A 118 -15.24 -1.85 28.52
C GLU A 118 -15.24 -2.10 27.01
N ARG A 119 -16.40 -1.98 26.35
CA ARG A 119 -16.49 -2.11 24.90
C ARG A 119 -15.74 -1.00 24.15
N ARG A 120 -15.71 0.23 24.69
CA ARG A 120 -14.95 1.35 24.12
C ARG A 120 -13.46 1.10 24.29
N ASP A 121 -13.02 0.76 25.50
CA ASP A 121 -11.61 0.51 25.83
C ASP A 121 -11.07 -0.68 25.02
N TYR A 122 -11.85 -1.76 24.89
CA TYR A 122 -11.56 -2.89 24.00
C TYR A 122 -11.34 -2.44 22.54
N ARG A 123 -12.23 -1.59 21.99
CA ARG A 123 -12.10 -1.12 20.61
C ARG A 123 -10.87 -0.23 20.44
N MET A 124 -10.61 0.65 21.40
CA MET A 124 -9.47 1.56 21.40
C MET A 124 -8.17 0.76 21.44
N LEU A 125 -7.99 -0.13 22.41
CA LEU A 125 -6.79 -0.95 22.57
C LEU A 125 -6.49 -1.77 21.31
N ARG A 126 -7.50 -2.43 20.73
CA ARG A 126 -7.34 -3.23 19.49
C ARG A 126 -7.04 -2.41 18.25
N SER A 127 -7.32 -1.10 18.27
CA SER A 127 -7.06 -0.21 17.14
C SER A 127 -5.66 0.40 17.16
N LEU A 128 -4.99 0.38 18.32
CA LEU A 128 -3.69 1.03 18.53
C LEU A 128 -2.60 0.52 17.58
N PRO A 129 -2.30 -0.79 17.47
CA PRO A 129 -1.21 -1.25 16.59
C PRO A 129 -1.40 -0.81 15.13
N ARG A 130 -2.63 -0.92 14.63
CA ARG A 130 -2.98 -0.49 13.27
C ARG A 130 -2.85 1.03 13.10
N GLY A 131 -3.26 1.81 14.10
CA GLY A 131 -3.16 3.27 14.08
C GLY A 131 -1.70 3.71 14.07
N GLN A 132 -0.90 3.21 15.01
CA GLN A 132 0.51 3.55 15.12
C GLN A 132 1.32 3.12 13.89
N LEU A 133 1.03 1.96 13.28
CA LEU A 133 1.66 1.58 12.01
C LEU A 133 1.38 2.59 10.90
N ARG A 134 0.14 3.09 10.79
CA ARG A 134 -0.22 4.11 9.79
C ARG A 134 0.48 5.43 10.06
N ASP A 135 0.53 5.85 11.32
CA ASP A 135 1.22 7.08 11.72
C ASP A 135 2.71 6.98 11.39
N ALA A 136 3.34 5.83 11.67
CA ALA A 136 4.74 5.58 11.33
C ALA A 136 5.01 5.68 9.83
N ILE A 137 4.15 5.09 9.00
CA ILE A 137 4.28 5.14 7.53
C ILE A 137 4.20 6.59 7.04
N VAL A 138 3.18 7.34 7.49
CA VAL A 138 2.98 8.73 7.09
C VAL A 138 4.13 9.63 7.56
N TRP A 139 4.56 9.48 8.80
CA TRP A 139 5.66 10.28 9.35
C TRP A 139 6.98 9.99 8.64
N ARG A 140 7.27 8.72 8.32
CA ARG A 140 8.48 8.39 7.55
C ARG A 140 8.42 8.94 6.13
N ALA A 141 7.29 8.82 5.44
CA ALA A 141 7.10 9.42 4.13
C ALA A 141 7.34 10.94 4.16
N ALA A 142 6.84 11.63 5.18
CA ALA A 142 6.97 13.09 5.29
C ALA A 142 8.36 13.56 5.76
N LEU A 143 9.02 12.82 6.65
CA LEU A 143 10.15 13.34 7.43
C LEU A 143 11.45 12.53 7.27
N SER A 144 11.43 11.33 6.67
CA SER A 144 12.64 10.51 6.58
C SER A 144 13.67 11.16 5.67
N ALA A 145 14.94 11.06 6.06
CA ALA A 145 16.06 11.46 5.23
C ALA A 145 16.31 10.48 4.06
N ASN A 146 15.83 9.23 4.17
CA ASN A 146 15.91 8.21 3.13
C ASN A 146 14.55 8.01 2.45
N GLN A 147 14.16 8.96 1.61
CA GLN A 147 12.90 8.95 0.89
C GLN A 147 12.78 7.76 -0.07
N LEU A 148 13.88 7.35 -0.71
CA LEU A 148 13.87 6.19 -1.60
C LEU A 148 13.46 4.92 -0.87
N ARG A 149 13.94 4.72 0.37
CA ARG A 149 13.56 3.56 1.19
C ARG A 149 12.06 3.56 1.45
N GLU A 150 11.49 4.72 1.76
CA GLU A 150 10.07 4.82 2.08
C GLU A 150 9.19 4.56 0.85
N VAL A 151 9.56 5.10 -0.32
CA VAL A 151 8.88 4.80 -1.59
C VAL A 151 8.99 3.32 -1.95
N MET A 152 10.18 2.73 -1.83
CA MET A 152 10.38 1.30 -2.13
C MET A 152 9.65 0.41 -1.13
N THR A 153 9.63 0.78 0.16
CA THR A 153 8.86 0.05 1.17
C THR A 153 7.36 0.12 0.86
N ASP A 154 6.85 1.28 0.43
CA ASP A 154 5.44 1.41 0.02
C ASP A 154 5.10 0.56 -1.21
N PHE A 155 5.99 0.54 -2.21
CA PHE A 155 5.88 -0.35 -3.36
C PHE A 155 5.77 -1.82 -2.93
N TRP A 156 6.66 -2.29 -2.06
CA TRP A 156 6.66 -3.67 -1.57
C TRP A 156 5.48 -3.97 -0.65
N ARG A 157 5.03 -3.01 0.16
CA ARG A 157 3.82 -3.13 0.97
C ARG A 157 2.58 -3.33 0.10
N ASN A 158 2.50 -2.63 -1.03
CA ASN A 158 1.42 -2.79 -1.99
C ASN A 158 1.52 -4.13 -2.73
N HIS A 159 2.73 -4.56 -3.09
CA HIS A 159 2.96 -5.83 -3.79
C HIS A 159 2.69 -7.06 -2.90
N PHE A 160 3.27 -7.09 -1.70
CA PHE A 160 3.07 -8.13 -0.69
C PHE A 160 2.04 -7.71 0.35
N ASN A 161 0.84 -7.37 -0.13
CA ASN A 161 -0.21 -6.79 0.68
C ASN A 161 -0.73 -7.75 1.76
N VAL A 162 -1.01 -7.20 2.94
CA VAL A 162 -1.75 -7.86 4.01
C VAL A 162 -2.87 -6.92 4.46
N ASP A 163 -4.12 -7.38 4.38
CA ASP A 163 -5.26 -6.61 4.88
C ASP A 163 -5.26 -6.55 6.41
N LEU A 164 -5.02 -5.35 6.94
CA LEU A 164 -5.03 -5.06 8.37
C LEU A 164 -6.38 -5.34 9.04
N ASN A 165 -7.48 -5.40 8.28
CA ASN A 165 -8.81 -5.64 8.83
C ASN A 165 -9.12 -7.13 9.01
N LYS A 166 -8.40 -8.02 8.31
CA LYS A 166 -8.61 -9.48 8.39
C LYS A 166 -8.07 -10.04 9.71
N GLY A 167 -8.98 -10.48 10.58
CA GLY A 167 -8.64 -11.24 11.79
C GLY A 167 -7.51 -10.63 12.63
N LEU A 168 -6.45 -11.41 12.81
CA LEU A 168 -5.26 -11.08 13.60
C LEU A 168 -4.20 -10.28 12.81
N CYS A 169 -4.38 -10.04 11.51
CA CYS A 169 -3.38 -9.35 10.69
C CYS A 169 -3.02 -7.97 11.22
N ARG A 170 -3.95 -7.26 11.87
CA ARG A 170 -3.69 -5.97 12.54
C ARG A 170 -2.55 -5.99 13.56
N TYR A 171 -2.26 -7.14 14.16
CA TYR A 171 -1.21 -7.32 15.15
C TYR A 171 0.10 -7.69 14.43
N TYR A 172 0.06 -8.68 13.55
CA TYR A 172 1.25 -9.15 12.84
C TYR A 172 1.79 -8.15 11.82
N ALA A 173 0.98 -7.23 11.32
CA ALA A 173 1.40 -6.28 10.30
C ALA A 173 2.48 -5.30 10.76
N VAL A 174 2.55 -5.00 12.06
CA VAL A 174 3.57 -4.09 12.62
C VAL A 174 4.96 -4.73 12.51
N ASP A 175 5.07 -5.97 12.96
CA ASP A 175 6.26 -6.80 12.87
C ASP A 175 6.62 -7.14 11.41
N TYR A 176 5.61 -7.45 10.59
CA TYR A 176 5.76 -7.72 9.16
C TYR A 176 6.40 -6.56 8.40
N GLU A 177 5.95 -5.34 8.68
CA GLU A 177 6.52 -4.13 8.10
C GLU A 177 8.02 -4.03 8.40
N ARG A 178 8.41 -4.25 9.66
CA ARG A 178 9.79 -4.09 10.12
C ARG A 178 10.69 -5.21 9.60
N GLU A 179 10.29 -6.47 9.80
CA GLU A 179 11.14 -7.63 9.60
C GLU A 179 11.11 -8.20 8.17
N ALA A 180 9.97 -8.13 7.48
CA ALA A 180 9.83 -8.69 6.15
C ALA A 180 10.08 -7.63 5.07
N LEU A 181 9.51 -6.44 5.21
CA LEU A 181 9.59 -5.40 4.17
C LEU A 181 10.80 -4.49 4.37
N ARG A 182 10.82 -3.69 5.44
CA ARG A 182 11.81 -2.62 5.64
C ARG A 182 13.24 -3.15 5.74
N LYS A 183 13.43 -4.29 6.40
CA LYS A 183 14.73 -4.95 6.52
C LYS A 183 15.30 -5.42 5.18
N ASN A 184 14.45 -5.80 4.23
CA ASN A 184 14.85 -6.37 2.94
C ASN A 184 14.63 -5.44 1.75
N VAL A 185 14.21 -4.20 1.97
CA VAL A 185 13.76 -3.23 0.95
C VAL A 185 14.73 -3.02 -0.22
N PHE A 186 16.04 -3.03 0.06
CA PHE A 186 17.13 -2.92 -0.92
C PHE A 186 17.93 -4.22 -1.09
N GLY A 187 17.44 -5.31 -0.50
CA GLY A 187 18.07 -6.63 -0.54
C GLY A 187 17.65 -7.46 -1.74
N ASP A 188 17.93 -8.76 -1.67
CA ASP A 188 17.53 -9.73 -2.68
C ASP A 188 16.02 -10.03 -2.60
N PHE A 189 15.40 -10.16 -3.78
CA PHE A 189 13.97 -10.46 -3.90
C PHE A 189 13.61 -11.83 -3.29
N GLY A 190 14.44 -12.85 -3.48
CA GLY A 190 14.21 -14.18 -2.92
C GLY A 190 14.16 -14.15 -1.39
N THR A 191 15.07 -13.39 -0.77
CA THR A 191 15.08 -13.18 0.68
C THR A 191 13.80 -12.48 1.17
N MET A 192 13.37 -11.41 0.49
CA MET A 192 12.11 -10.73 0.84
C MET A 192 10.89 -11.64 0.63
N LEU A 193 10.83 -12.36 -0.49
CA LEU A 193 9.75 -13.29 -0.79
C LEU A 193 9.64 -14.38 0.27
N GLU A 194 10.78 -14.96 0.67
CA GLU A 194 10.80 -15.96 1.73
C GLU A 194 10.34 -15.37 3.07
N ALA A 195 10.85 -14.19 3.44
CA ALA A 195 10.47 -13.51 4.67
C ALA A 195 8.97 -13.21 4.70
N THR A 196 8.41 -12.71 3.59
CA THR A 196 6.98 -12.37 3.49
C THR A 196 6.10 -13.61 3.49
N ALA A 197 6.43 -14.64 2.71
CA ALA A 197 5.64 -15.88 2.59
C ALA A 197 5.58 -16.68 3.89
N LYS A 198 6.65 -16.67 4.70
CA LYS A 198 6.71 -17.38 5.99
C LYS A 198 6.18 -16.56 7.16
N HIS A 199 5.96 -15.26 7.00
CA HIS A 199 5.53 -14.39 8.10
C HIS A 199 4.10 -14.74 8.58
N PRO A 200 3.82 -14.74 9.90
CA PRO A 200 2.48 -15.03 10.43
C PRO A 200 1.38 -14.13 9.86
N ALA A 201 1.70 -12.88 9.54
CA ALA A 201 0.80 -11.95 8.86
C ALA A 201 0.26 -12.51 7.54
N MET A 202 1.14 -13.03 6.68
CA MET A 202 0.77 -13.58 5.38
C MET A 202 0.05 -14.92 5.51
N LEU A 203 0.51 -15.77 6.43
CA LEU A 203 -0.11 -17.06 6.71
C LEU A 203 -1.55 -16.94 7.19
N VAL A 204 -1.85 -15.92 8.01
CA VAL A 204 -3.21 -15.61 8.45
C VAL A 204 -4.00 -14.90 7.36
N TYR A 205 -3.37 -14.00 6.60
CA TYR A 205 -4.05 -13.28 5.54
C TYR A 205 -4.56 -14.20 4.42
N LEU A 206 -3.79 -15.23 4.05
CA LEU A 206 -4.15 -16.19 3.01
C LEU A 206 -4.88 -17.43 3.54
N ASP A 207 -5.18 -17.49 4.85
CA ASP A 207 -5.71 -18.67 5.53
C ASP A 207 -4.82 -19.93 5.39
N ASN A 208 -3.54 -19.76 5.04
CA ASN A 208 -2.56 -20.84 4.96
C ASN A 208 -2.37 -21.56 6.30
N ALA A 209 -2.55 -20.85 7.43
CA ALA A 209 -2.53 -21.45 8.77
C ALA A 209 -3.66 -22.48 9.00
N LEU A 210 -4.73 -22.45 8.22
CA LEU A 210 -5.84 -23.41 8.27
C LEU A 210 -5.73 -24.49 7.20
N SER A 211 -4.75 -24.38 6.30
CA SER A 211 -4.56 -25.31 5.19
C SER A 211 -4.27 -26.71 5.73
N ARG A 212 -5.06 -27.68 5.27
CA ARG A 212 -4.96 -29.09 5.64
C ARG A 212 -4.96 -29.91 4.36
N ARG A 213 -4.27 -31.06 4.39
CA ARG A 213 -4.36 -32.04 3.30
C ARG A 213 -5.82 -32.43 3.05
N PRO A 214 -6.22 -32.76 1.80
CA PRO A 214 -7.53 -33.34 1.55
C PRO A 214 -7.80 -34.49 2.53
N PRO A 215 -9.02 -34.55 3.08
CA PRO A 215 -9.38 -35.61 4.04
C PRO A 215 -9.21 -36.97 3.36
N SER A 216 -8.54 -37.90 4.05
CA SER A 216 -8.39 -39.27 3.58
C SER A 216 -9.73 -39.99 3.68
N LYS A 217 -9.86 -41.15 3.02
CA LYS A 217 -11.04 -42.02 3.20
C LYS A 217 -11.27 -42.41 4.67
N GLN A 218 -10.22 -42.46 5.49
CA GLN A 218 -10.34 -42.73 6.93
C GLN A 218 -10.87 -41.52 7.68
N ASP A 219 -10.35 -40.32 7.39
CA ASP A 219 -10.82 -39.06 7.99
C ASP A 219 -12.31 -38.82 7.67
N LEU A 220 -12.72 -39.09 6.42
CA LEU A 220 -14.13 -39.01 6.00
C LEU A 220 -15.02 -39.99 6.78
N LYS A 221 -14.57 -41.24 6.95
CA LYS A 221 -15.27 -42.23 7.77
C LYS A 221 -15.35 -41.81 9.24
N GLU A 222 -14.34 -41.14 9.79
CA GLU A 222 -14.35 -40.63 11.16
C GLU A 222 -15.31 -39.44 11.33
N VAL A 223 -15.39 -38.55 10.33
CA VAL A 223 -16.37 -37.46 10.28
C VAL A 223 -17.80 -38.02 10.17
N GLU A 224 -18.02 -39.04 9.33
CA GLU A 224 -19.31 -39.74 9.24
C GLU A 224 -19.66 -40.50 10.53
N ARG A 225 -18.65 -41.01 11.25
CA ARG A 225 -18.80 -41.70 12.54
C ARG A 225 -19.01 -40.75 13.72
N LYS A 226 -18.61 -39.48 13.63
CA LYS A 226 -18.96 -38.45 14.62
C LYS A 226 -20.48 -38.25 14.55
N PRO A 227 -21.24 -38.79 15.51
CA PRO A 227 -22.66 -39.01 15.30
C PRO A 227 -23.41 -37.68 15.26
N ARG A 228 -24.54 -37.70 14.54
CA ARG A 228 -25.75 -36.90 14.86
C ARG A 228 -25.91 -36.87 16.37
N ARG A 229 -25.34 -35.86 17.06
CA ARG A 229 -25.66 -35.59 18.45
C ARG A 229 -27.13 -35.22 18.44
N ARG A 230 -27.95 -36.16 18.95
CA ARG A 230 -29.39 -36.09 19.15
C ARG A 230 -29.85 -34.63 19.35
N THR A 231 -30.54 -34.06 18.37
CA THR A 231 -31.58 -33.07 18.66
C THR A 231 -32.66 -33.82 19.42
N GLY A 232 -32.56 -33.82 20.75
CA GLY A 232 -33.66 -34.20 21.63
C GLY A 232 -34.71 -33.11 21.61
N SER A 233 -35.43 -32.97 20.49
CA SER A 233 -36.76 -32.36 20.51
C SER A 233 -37.72 -33.49 20.82
N ARG A 234 -38.28 -33.46 22.03
CA ARG A 234 -39.56 -34.08 22.34
C ARG A 234 -40.55 -32.96 22.56
N GLU A 235 -41.74 -33.20 22.04
CA GLU A 235 -43.00 -32.51 22.32
C GLU A 235 -43.19 -32.19 23.81
#